data_AF-A0A392P3Z7-F1
#
_entry.id   AF-A0A392P3Z7-F1
#
_cell.length_a   1.000
_cell.length_b   1.000
_cell.length_c   1.000
_cell.angle_alpha   90.00
_cell.angle_beta   90.00
_cell.angle_gamma   90.00
#
_symmetry.space_group_name_H-M   'P 1'
#
loop_
_entity.id
_entity.type
_entity.pdbx_description
1 polymer ?
#
loop_
_entity_poly.entity_id
_entity_poly.type
_entity_poly.pdbx_seq_one_letter_code
_entity_poly.pdbx_strand_id
1 'polypeptide(L)'
;VKEEVELALKKHLSSMKQTCGKELNTKELRTLQLQFENSISLPVFTGARIEGEDGSNLRIRLVDALTGKVVCTGPESSAKVEIVVLEGDFEEESDVWMPEDFKNNIVRERDGKKPLLTGDVILYLKDGFCMVGEISYTDNSSWTRSRRFRLGARVLDNFDGIRIREAKTDSFIVRDHRGE
;
A
#
# COMPACT_ATOMS: atom_id res chain seq x y z
N VAL A 1 -23.15 -11.44 35.11
CA VAL A 1 -21.86 -10.71 34.96
C VAL A 1 -21.07 -11.14 33.73
N LYS A 2 -20.93 -12.44 33.40
CA LYS A 2 -20.21 -12.88 32.18
C LYS A 2 -20.90 -12.52 30.84
N GLU A 3 -22.23 -12.57 30.79
CA GLU A 3 -22.98 -12.31 29.55
C GLU A 3 -22.95 -10.84 29.07
N GLU A 4 -22.87 -9.88 30.00
CA GLU A 4 -22.84 -8.45 29.64
C GLU A 4 -21.51 -8.01 29.02
N VAL A 5 -20.41 -8.67 29.43
CA VAL A 5 -19.06 -8.43 28.87
C VAL A 5 -18.97 -8.96 27.44
N GLU A 6 -19.57 -10.12 27.17
CA GLU A 6 -19.59 -10.71 25.82
C GLU A 6 -20.43 -9.89 24.84
N LEU A 7 -21.56 -9.34 25.30
CA LEU A 7 -22.40 -8.44 24.51
C LEU A 7 -21.66 -7.14 24.17
N ALA A 8 -20.93 -6.57 25.14
CA ALA A 8 -20.14 -5.37 24.96
C ALA A 8 -19.01 -5.59 23.94
N LEU A 9 -18.32 -6.72 23.99
CA LEU A 9 -17.28 -7.09 23.02
C LEU A 9 -17.86 -7.31 21.61
N LYS A 10 -19.01 -7.99 21.50
CA LYS A 10 -19.68 -8.22 20.21
C LYS A 10 -20.15 -6.91 19.57
N LYS A 11 -20.65 -5.97 20.39
CA LYS A 11 -21.06 -4.62 19.97
C LYS A 11 -19.85 -3.77 19.55
N HIS A 12 -18.73 -3.90 20.25
CA HIS A 12 -17.47 -3.22 19.90
C HIS A 12 -16.88 -3.77 18.59
N LEU A 13 -16.87 -5.10 18.41
CA LEU A 13 -16.44 -5.76 17.17
C LEU A 13 -17.34 -5.43 15.97
N SER A 14 -18.66 -5.25 16.18
CA SER A 14 -19.56 -4.76 15.12
C SER A 14 -19.36 -3.27 14.82
N SER A 15 -18.98 -2.46 15.81
CA SER A 15 -18.67 -1.04 15.64
C SER A 15 -17.37 -0.83 14.87
N MET A 16 -16.38 -1.71 15.06
CA MET A 16 -15.13 -1.70 14.28
C MET A 16 -15.33 -2.08 12.81
N LYS A 17 -16.38 -2.85 12.49
CA LYS A 17 -16.80 -3.11 11.09
C LYS A 17 -17.58 -1.96 10.47
N GLN A 18 -17.91 -0.90 11.22
CA GLN A 18 -18.81 0.15 10.79
C GLN A 18 -18.22 1.55 11.00
N THR A 19 -17.03 1.78 10.43
CA THR A 19 -16.58 3.14 10.11
C THR A 19 -16.33 3.29 8.61
N CYS A 20 -17.31 2.87 7.81
CA CYS A 20 -17.44 3.33 6.44
C CYS A 20 -18.43 4.51 6.45
N GLY A 21 -17.94 5.70 6.12
CA GLY A 21 -18.79 6.88 6.01
C GLY A 21 -19.77 6.70 4.86
N LYS A 22 -21.05 6.51 5.16
CA LYS A 22 -22.10 6.73 4.16
C LYS A 22 -22.36 8.22 4.10
N GLU A 23 -21.99 8.88 3.00
CA GLU A 23 -22.62 10.16 2.69
C GLU A 23 -22.71 10.50 1.20
N LEU A 24 -23.74 11.31 0.98
CA LEU A 24 -24.56 11.53 -0.21
C LEU A 24 -23.85 12.33 -1.31
N ASN A 25 -24.45 12.28 -2.50
CA ASN A 25 -24.13 13.05 -3.70
C ASN A 25 -23.74 14.52 -3.44
N THR A 26 -22.44 14.81 -3.53
CA THR A 26 -21.94 16.04 -4.15
C THR A 26 -20.86 15.63 -5.15
N LYS A 27 -20.98 16.08 -6.40
CA LYS A 27 -19.91 16.03 -7.41
C LYS A 27 -18.79 17.03 -7.06
N GLU A 28 -18.46 17.15 -5.77
CA GLU A 28 -17.17 17.69 -5.38
C GLU A 28 -16.13 16.68 -5.84
N LEU A 29 -15.04 17.18 -6.43
CA LEU A 29 -13.94 16.38 -6.94
C LEU A 29 -13.40 15.51 -5.80
N ARG A 30 -13.94 14.30 -5.63
CA ARG A 30 -13.49 13.34 -4.63
C ARG A 30 -12.03 13.03 -4.94
N THR A 31 -11.15 13.61 -4.14
CA THR A 31 -9.73 13.29 -4.18
C THR A 31 -9.54 12.06 -3.33
N LEU A 32 -9.25 10.95 -3.99
CA LEU A 32 -9.04 9.67 -3.32
C LEU A 32 -7.54 9.38 -3.26
N GLN A 33 -7.13 8.54 -2.30
CA GLN A 33 -5.76 8.08 -2.23
C GLN A 33 -5.65 6.68 -1.64
N LEU A 34 -4.66 5.93 -2.10
CA LEU A 34 -4.23 4.70 -1.46
C LEU A 34 -3.38 5.03 -0.22
N GLN A 35 -3.42 4.16 0.78
CA GLN A 35 -2.56 4.22 1.96
C GLN A 35 -2.14 2.82 2.38
N PHE A 36 -0.88 2.64 2.74
CA PHE A 36 -0.44 1.48 3.52
C PHE A 36 -0.94 1.66 4.97
N GLU A 37 -1.64 0.66 5.50
CA GLU A 37 -2.21 0.70 6.85
C GLU A 37 -1.17 0.34 7.91
N ASN A 38 -0.24 -0.57 7.59
CA ASN A 38 0.83 -1.01 8.47
C ASN A 38 2.21 -0.81 7.83
N SER A 39 3.20 -0.58 8.70
CA SER A 39 4.61 -0.43 8.34
C SER A 39 5.26 -1.78 8.05
N ILE A 40 6.34 -1.76 7.26
CA ILE A 40 7.12 -2.95 6.91
C ILE A 40 8.01 -3.38 8.08
N SER A 41 8.06 -4.68 8.35
CA SER A 41 8.99 -5.29 9.30
C SER A 41 10.42 -5.24 8.77
N LEU A 42 11.34 -4.75 9.61
CA LEU A 42 12.77 -4.65 9.31
C LEU A 42 13.58 -5.61 10.20
N PRO A 43 14.70 -6.16 9.71
CA PRO A 43 15.30 -5.96 8.38
C PRO A 43 14.61 -6.76 7.25
N VAL A 44 14.69 -6.23 6.01
CA VAL A 44 14.22 -6.93 4.81
C VAL A 44 15.40 -7.57 4.08
N PHE A 45 15.22 -8.82 3.64
CA PHE A 45 16.21 -9.59 2.89
C PHE A 45 15.70 -9.99 1.51
N THR A 46 16.60 -10.18 0.55
CA THR A 46 16.26 -10.74 -0.76
C THR A 46 15.71 -12.16 -0.61
N GLY A 47 14.71 -12.51 -1.42
CA GLY A 47 14.04 -13.82 -1.38
C GLY A 47 13.14 -14.06 -0.17
N ALA A 48 13.28 -13.27 0.91
CA ALA A 48 12.38 -13.32 2.05
C ALA A 48 11.07 -12.61 1.74
N ARG A 49 9.99 -13.10 2.33
CA ARG A 49 8.67 -12.48 2.25
C ARG A 49 8.69 -11.11 2.93
N ILE A 50 8.10 -10.11 2.30
CA ILE A 50 7.89 -8.80 2.92
C ILE A 50 6.67 -8.89 3.84
N GLU A 51 6.86 -8.55 5.10
CA GLU A 51 5.83 -8.61 6.15
C GLU A 51 5.66 -7.25 6.82
N GLY A 52 4.52 -7.05 7.47
CA GLY A 52 4.29 -5.93 8.38
C GLY A 52 4.94 -6.14 9.74
N GLU A 53 5.14 -5.07 10.51
CA GLU A 53 5.83 -5.11 11.81
C GLU A 53 5.28 -6.13 12.82
N ASP A 54 3.99 -6.48 12.73
CA ASP A 54 3.32 -7.49 13.56
C ASP A 54 3.42 -8.93 12.99
N GLY A 55 4.22 -9.14 11.95
CA GLY A 55 4.32 -10.41 11.21
C GLY A 55 3.11 -10.66 10.30
N SER A 56 2.21 -9.70 10.16
CA SER A 56 1.06 -9.81 9.27
C SER A 56 1.42 -9.41 7.83
N ASN A 57 0.49 -9.61 6.90
CA ASN A 57 0.62 -9.08 5.56
C ASN A 57 0.49 -7.54 5.57
N LEU A 58 1.13 -6.88 4.62
CA LEU A 58 0.84 -5.46 4.38
C LEU A 58 -0.62 -5.28 3.93
N ARG A 59 -1.25 -4.21 4.37
CA ARG A 59 -2.61 -3.85 4.00
C ARG A 59 -2.63 -2.48 3.34
N ILE A 60 -3.46 -2.37 2.31
CA ILE A 60 -3.71 -1.13 1.60
C ILE A 60 -5.18 -0.80 1.74
N ARG A 61 -5.47 0.48 1.96
CA ARG A 61 -6.82 1.02 2.00
C ARG A 61 -6.97 2.21 1.07
N LEU A 62 -8.14 2.33 0.47
CA LEU A 62 -8.58 3.49 -0.28
C LEU A 62 -9.30 4.45 0.66
N VAL A 63 -8.83 5.69 0.75
CA VAL A 63 -9.44 6.71 1.58
C VAL A 63 -9.80 7.95 0.77
N ASP A 64 -10.83 8.64 1.24
CA ASP A 64 -11.12 10.00 0.83
C ASP A 64 -10.06 10.93 1.47
N ALA A 65 -9.34 11.70 0.64
CA ALA A 65 -8.20 12.49 1.08
C ALA A 65 -8.60 13.68 1.96
N LEU A 66 -9.86 14.13 1.90
CA LEU A 66 -10.36 15.24 2.72
C LEU A 66 -10.78 14.77 4.11
N THR A 67 -11.49 13.64 4.17
CA THR A 67 -12.08 13.13 5.42
C THR A 67 -11.23 12.08 6.11
N GLY A 68 -10.27 11.48 5.39
CA GLY A 68 -9.47 10.34 5.85
C GLY A 68 -10.28 9.05 6.01
N LYS A 69 -11.57 9.05 5.65
CA LYS A 69 -12.45 7.88 5.79
C LYS A 69 -12.22 6.89 4.66
N VAL A 70 -12.33 5.61 4.96
CA VAL A 70 -12.23 4.55 3.95
C VAL A 70 -13.44 4.62 3.01
N VAL A 71 -13.15 4.52 1.71
CA VAL A 71 -14.15 4.44 0.66
C VAL A 71 -14.48 2.99 0.37
N CYS A 72 -15.57 2.51 0.97
CA CYS A 72 -15.97 1.10 0.87
C CYS A 72 -17.02 0.80 -0.21
N THR A 73 -17.44 1.81 -0.96
CA THR A 73 -18.50 1.70 -1.99
C THR A 73 -18.08 2.41 -3.26
N GLY A 74 -18.69 2.03 -4.38
CA GLY A 74 -18.39 2.61 -5.69
C GLY A 74 -17.34 1.80 -6.46
N PRO A 75 -17.21 2.02 -7.78
CA PRO A 75 -16.27 1.27 -8.62
C PRO A 75 -14.81 1.39 -8.13
N GLU A 76 -14.43 2.53 -7.55
CA GLU A 76 -13.11 2.79 -6.97
C GLU A 76 -12.75 1.82 -5.84
N SER A 77 -13.74 1.38 -5.06
CA SER A 77 -13.54 0.48 -3.92
C SER A 77 -13.19 -0.95 -4.32
N SER A 78 -13.25 -1.24 -5.63
CA SER A 78 -12.88 -2.52 -6.25
C SER A 78 -11.74 -2.37 -7.28
N ALA A 79 -11.00 -1.26 -7.23
CA ALA A 79 -9.95 -0.97 -8.20
C ALA A 79 -8.82 -2.00 -8.19
N LYS A 80 -8.23 -2.22 -9.37
CA LYS A 80 -7.00 -2.96 -9.57
C LYS A 80 -5.81 -2.12 -9.15
N VAL A 81 -5.01 -2.66 -8.24
CA VAL A 81 -3.82 -2.02 -7.64
C VAL A 81 -2.57 -2.80 -8.03
N GLU A 82 -1.48 -2.09 -8.32
CA GLU A 82 -0.15 -2.64 -8.54
C GLU A 82 0.80 -2.16 -7.45
N ILE A 83 1.57 -3.10 -6.90
CA ILE A 83 2.71 -2.84 -6.04
C ILE A 83 3.96 -2.68 -6.90
N VAL A 84 4.69 -1.58 -6.67
CA VAL A 84 5.92 -1.24 -7.39
C VAL A 84 7.05 -0.95 -6.40
N VAL A 85 8.28 -0.99 -6.89
CA VAL A 85 9.45 -0.56 -6.13
C VAL A 85 9.76 0.89 -6.50
N LEU A 86 9.98 1.74 -5.49
CA LEU A 86 10.37 3.13 -5.68
C LEU A 86 11.79 3.36 -5.14
N GLU A 87 12.45 4.40 -5.66
CA GLU A 87 13.75 4.85 -5.14
C GLU A 87 13.60 5.32 -3.69
N GLY A 88 14.54 4.94 -2.83
CA GLY A 88 14.46 5.20 -1.40
C GLY A 88 14.43 6.68 -1.02
N ASP A 89 15.04 7.53 -1.82
CA ASP A 89 15.08 8.99 -1.61
C ASP A 89 13.96 9.76 -2.34
N PHE A 90 12.96 9.05 -2.89
CA PHE A 90 11.79 9.68 -3.48
C PHE A 90 11.01 10.50 -2.43
N GLU A 91 11.19 11.82 -2.50
CA GLU A 91 10.49 12.82 -1.70
C GLU A 91 10.37 12.42 -0.22
N GLU A 92 11.50 12.15 0.44
CA GLU A 92 11.50 11.61 1.80
C GLU A 92 10.71 12.46 2.81
N GLU A 93 10.62 13.77 2.58
CA GLU A 93 9.94 14.74 3.45
C GLU A 93 8.58 15.25 2.90
N SER A 94 8.13 14.77 1.73
CA SER A 94 6.90 15.24 1.08
C SER A 94 5.93 14.10 0.78
N ASP A 95 4.67 14.31 1.17
CA ASP A 95 3.51 13.47 0.84
C ASP A 95 2.75 13.94 -0.42
N VAL A 96 3.31 14.93 -1.12
CA VAL A 96 2.68 15.56 -2.28
C VAL A 96 3.63 15.51 -3.48
N TRP A 97 3.30 14.64 -4.41
CA TRP A 97 4.01 14.48 -5.69
C TRP A 97 3.04 14.54 -6.88
N MET A 98 3.58 14.83 -8.07
CA MET A 98 2.84 14.68 -9.32
C MET A 98 2.85 13.22 -9.78
N PRO A 99 1.86 12.77 -10.56
CA PRO A 99 1.84 11.40 -11.10
C PRO A 99 3.10 11.05 -11.90
N GLU A 100 3.68 12.03 -12.59
CA GLU A 100 4.92 11.86 -13.34
C GLU A 100 6.11 11.58 -12.41
N ASP A 101 6.19 12.29 -11.28
CA ASP A 101 7.26 12.07 -10.28
C ASP A 101 7.20 10.66 -9.71
N PHE A 102 6.01 10.19 -9.36
CA PHE A 102 5.82 8.80 -8.90
C PHE A 102 6.31 7.81 -9.95
N LYS A 103 5.90 7.99 -11.22
CA LYS A 103 6.29 7.12 -12.32
C LYS A 103 7.79 7.12 -12.57
N ASN A 104 8.43 8.29 -12.50
CA ASN A 104 9.86 8.46 -12.73
C ASN A 104 10.72 7.84 -11.62
N ASN A 105 10.17 7.70 -10.41
CA ASN A 105 10.86 7.08 -9.28
C ASN A 105 10.66 5.55 -9.19
N ILE A 106 9.91 4.93 -10.11
CA ILE A 106 9.78 3.47 -10.16
C ILE A 106 11.13 2.85 -10.57
N VAL A 107 11.68 2.02 -9.69
CA VAL A 107 12.92 1.29 -9.91
C VAL A 107 12.62 -0.02 -10.63
N ARG A 108 13.36 -0.27 -11.70
CA ARG A 108 13.32 -1.54 -12.45
C ARG A 108 14.52 -2.40 -12.11
N GLU A 109 14.41 -3.69 -12.39
CA GLU A 109 15.52 -4.62 -12.32
C GLU A 109 16.70 -4.20 -13.19
N ARG A 110 17.90 -4.68 -12.82
CA ARG A 110 19.10 -4.52 -13.65
C ARG A 110 18.99 -5.37 -14.91
N ASP A 111 19.64 -4.93 -15.98
CA ASP A 111 19.65 -5.63 -17.27
C ASP A 111 19.99 -7.12 -17.11
N GLY A 112 19.13 -7.98 -17.68
CA GLY A 112 19.30 -9.43 -17.65
C GLY A 112 18.93 -10.10 -16.31
N LYS A 113 18.36 -9.38 -15.34
CA LYS A 113 17.84 -9.95 -14.09
C LYS A 113 16.34 -10.26 -14.19
N LYS A 114 15.86 -11.03 -13.21
CA LYS A 114 14.42 -11.22 -12.97
C LYS A 114 13.80 -9.91 -12.47
N PRO A 115 12.46 -9.75 -12.54
CA PRO A 115 11.78 -8.60 -11.96
C PRO A 115 12.24 -8.34 -10.53
N LEU A 116 12.44 -7.06 -10.18
CA LEU A 116 13.00 -6.66 -8.89
C LEU A 116 12.10 -7.09 -7.72
N LEU A 117 10.79 -7.12 -7.95
CA LEU A 117 9.78 -7.60 -7.03
C LEU A 117 9.06 -8.80 -7.66
N THR A 118 8.94 -9.89 -6.93
CA THR A 118 8.25 -11.12 -7.36
C THR A 118 7.08 -11.45 -6.45
N GLY A 119 6.14 -12.25 -6.95
CA GLY A 119 4.96 -12.69 -6.22
C GLY A 119 3.69 -11.94 -6.64
N ASP A 120 2.74 -11.81 -5.71
CA ASP A 120 1.42 -11.21 -5.96
C ASP A 120 1.46 -9.68 -5.96
N VAL A 121 2.06 -9.11 -7.00
CA VAL A 121 2.23 -7.64 -7.15
C VAL A 121 0.97 -6.95 -7.70
N ILE A 122 0.04 -7.69 -8.29
CA ILE A 122 -1.25 -7.18 -8.77
C ILE A 122 -2.36 -7.65 -7.84
N LEU A 123 -3.10 -6.69 -7.29
CA LEU A 123 -4.12 -6.89 -6.28
C LEU A 123 -5.43 -6.22 -6.72
N TYR A 124 -6.52 -6.60 -6.06
CA TYR A 124 -7.82 -5.96 -6.24
C TYR A 124 -8.32 -5.49 -4.89
N LEU A 125 -8.81 -4.25 -4.83
CA LEU A 125 -9.54 -3.78 -3.67
C LEU A 125 -10.85 -4.56 -3.52
N LYS A 126 -11.25 -4.76 -2.28
CA LYS A 126 -12.54 -5.30 -1.88
C LYS A 126 -13.08 -4.41 -0.76
N ASP A 127 -14.19 -3.74 -1.03
CA ASP A 127 -14.79 -2.78 -0.12
C ASP A 127 -13.78 -1.71 0.35
N GLY A 128 -12.86 -1.29 -0.54
CA GLY A 128 -11.83 -0.29 -0.28
C GLY A 128 -10.56 -0.82 0.38
N PHE A 129 -10.43 -2.13 0.60
CA PHE A 129 -9.25 -2.73 1.22
C PHE A 129 -8.61 -3.80 0.33
N CYS A 130 -7.29 -3.94 0.37
CA CYS A 130 -6.63 -5.16 -0.08
C CYS A 130 -5.48 -5.55 0.84
N MET A 131 -5.16 -6.84 0.81
CA MET A 131 -4.03 -7.40 1.53
C MET A 131 -2.97 -7.77 0.49
N VAL A 132 -1.74 -7.31 0.71
CA VAL A 132 -0.61 -7.67 -0.12
C VAL A 132 -0.30 -9.15 0.13
N GLY A 133 -0.20 -9.92 -0.94
CA GLY A 133 0.08 -11.35 -0.88
C GLY A 133 1.54 -11.65 -0.53
N GLU A 134 2.04 -12.77 -1.02
CA GLU A 134 3.46 -13.10 -0.87
C GLU A 134 4.26 -12.35 -1.92
N ILE A 135 4.97 -11.30 -1.49
CA ILE A 135 5.92 -10.58 -2.34
C ILE A 135 7.32 -10.60 -1.73
N SER A 136 8.35 -10.58 -2.58
CA SER A 136 9.76 -10.59 -2.17
C SER A 136 10.65 -9.87 -3.18
N TYR A 137 11.76 -9.32 -2.69
CA TYR A 137 12.78 -8.70 -3.53
C TYR A 137 13.74 -9.73 -4.12
N THR A 138 14.11 -9.58 -5.39
CA THR A 138 15.08 -10.46 -6.05
C THR A 138 16.51 -9.94 -6.03
N ASP A 139 16.69 -8.66 -5.73
CA ASP A 139 17.98 -7.99 -5.65
C ASP A 139 18.00 -7.04 -4.44
N ASN A 140 19.19 -6.79 -3.90
CA ASN A 140 19.36 -5.93 -2.73
C ASN A 140 19.30 -4.43 -3.13
N SER A 141 19.22 -3.52 -2.16
CA SER A 141 19.12 -2.08 -2.48
C SER A 141 20.47 -1.40 -2.71
N SER A 142 21.61 -2.08 -2.52
CA SER A 142 22.93 -1.43 -2.47
C SER A 142 23.39 -0.81 -3.79
N TRP A 143 22.82 -1.25 -4.92
CA TRP A 143 23.19 -0.80 -6.26
C TRP A 143 22.44 0.46 -6.72
N THR A 144 21.40 0.90 -6.00
CA THR A 144 20.71 2.16 -6.30
C THR A 144 21.38 3.36 -5.65
N ARG A 145 21.01 4.55 -6.12
CA ARG A 145 21.58 5.83 -5.66
C ARG A 145 21.34 6.04 -4.18
N SER A 146 20.12 5.81 -3.70
CA SER A 146 19.79 6.00 -2.28
C SER A 146 20.23 4.84 -1.38
N ARG A 147 20.66 3.72 -1.98
CA ARG A 147 20.92 2.44 -1.30
C ARG A 147 19.71 1.89 -0.53
N ARG A 148 18.52 2.43 -0.77
CA ARG A 148 17.27 2.12 -0.10
C ARG A 148 16.17 1.95 -1.15
N PHE A 149 15.12 1.24 -0.77
CA PHE A 149 13.89 1.13 -1.54
C PHE A 149 12.71 1.65 -0.72
N ARG A 150 11.60 1.92 -1.41
CA ARG A 150 10.25 2.00 -0.85
C ARG A 150 9.34 1.06 -1.60
N LEU A 151 8.24 0.64 -0.98
CA LEU A 151 7.11 0.10 -1.72
C LEU A 151 6.18 1.24 -2.14
N GLY A 152 5.73 1.20 -3.39
CA GLY A 152 4.67 2.04 -3.92
C GLY A 152 3.44 1.22 -4.23
N ALA A 153 2.26 1.83 -4.15
CA ALA A 153 1.02 1.25 -4.63
C ALA A 153 0.30 2.25 -5.55
N ARG A 154 -0.11 1.79 -6.73
CA ARG A 154 -0.87 2.62 -7.70
C ARG A 154 -2.07 1.89 -8.24
N VAL A 155 -3.11 2.65 -8.59
CA VAL A 155 -4.26 2.11 -9.31
C VAL A 155 -3.93 1.97 -10.80
N LEU A 156 -4.36 0.87 -11.42
CA LEU A 156 -4.23 0.62 -12.86
C LEU A 156 -5.50 0.97 -13.65
N ASP A 157 -6.65 0.94 -12.99
CA ASP A 157 -7.93 1.29 -13.62
C ASP A 157 -8.06 2.80 -13.78
N ASN A 158 -8.73 3.23 -14.85
CA ASN A 158 -9.10 4.62 -15.04
C ASN A 158 -10.55 4.82 -14.60
N PHE A 159 -10.78 5.78 -13.71
CA PHE A 159 -12.11 6.17 -13.25
C PHE A 159 -12.36 7.59 -13.74
N ASP A 160 -13.09 7.72 -14.86
CA ASP A 160 -13.30 8.99 -15.57
C ASP A 160 -13.51 10.20 -14.62
N GLY A 161 -12.49 11.05 -14.51
CA GLY A 161 -12.51 12.27 -13.71
C GLY A 161 -12.22 12.11 -12.20
N ILE A 162 -12.00 10.89 -11.70
CA ILE A 162 -11.61 10.60 -10.32
C ILE A 162 -10.12 10.26 -10.27
N ARG A 163 -9.32 11.16 -9.69
CA ARG A 163 -7.90 10.87 -9.42
C ARG A 163 -7.79 10.12 -8.09
N ILE A 164 -7.21 8.92 -8.16
CA ILE A 164 -6.76 8.16 -6.99
C ILE A 164 -5.24 8.35 -6.88
N ARG A 165 -4.78 9.02 -5.83
CA ARG A 165 -3.35 9.20 -5.56
C ARG A 165 -2.72 7.89 -5.11
N GLU A 166 -1.48 7.70 -5.54
CA GLU A 166 -0.63 6.57 -5.19
C GLU A 166 -0.27 6.59 -3.69
N ALA A 167 0.19 5.46 -3.16
CA ALA A 167 0.78 5.35 -1.83
C ALA A 167 2.27 5.05 -1.94
N LYS A 168 3.05 5.47 -0.93
CA LYS A 168 4.42 5.00 -0.72
C LYS A 168 4.63 4.66 0.76
N THR A 169 5.52 3.72 1.05
CA THR A 169 6.01 3.45 2.40
C THR A 169 7.17 4.35 2.76
N ASP A 170 7.60 4.27 4.01
CA ASP A 170 8.94 4.71 4.41
C ASP A 170 10.04 3.95 3.67
N SER A 171 11.23 4.54 3.63
CA SER A 171 12.40 3.98 2.96
C SER A 171 13.11 2.95 3.84
N PHE A 172 13.61 1.88 3.25
CA PHE A 172 14.31 0.81 3.98
C PHE A 172 15.43 0.18 3.13
N ILE A 173 16.37 -0.46 3.82
CA ILE A 173 17.46 -1.18 3.19
C ILE A 173 17.00 -2.62 2.94
N VAL A 174 17.19 -3.11 1.72
CA VAL A 174 17.04 -4.53 1.39
C VAL A 174 18.42 -5.16 1.34
N ARG A 175 18.67 -6.15 2.20
CA ARG A 175 19.96 -6.84 2.31
C ARG A 175 19.97 -8.09 1.45
N ASP A 176 21.15 -8.47 0.97
CA ASP A 176 21.29 -9.77 0.30
C ASP A 176 21.23 -10.89 1.35
N HIS A 177 20.41 -11.90 1.10
CA HIS A 177 20.36 -13.11 1.92
C HIS A 177 21.62 -13.98 1.75
N ARG A 178 22.39 -13.80 0.66
CA ARG A 178 23.56 -14.64 0.33
C ARG A 178 24.82 -14.40 1.19
N GLY A 179 24.69 -13.77 2.35
CA GLY A 179 25.82 -13.43 3.23
C GLY A 179 25.56 -13.58 4.73
N GLU A 180 24.46 -14.22 5.12
CA GLU A 180 24.30 -14.83 6.45
C GLU A 180 24.73 -16.29 6.44
#